data_AF-A0A315W2B2-F1
#
_entry.id   AF-A0A315W2B2-F1
#
_cell.length_a   1.000
_cell.length_b   1.000
_cell.length_c   1.000
_cell.angle_alpha   90.00
_cell.angle_beta   90.00
_cell.angle_gamma   90.00
#
_symmetry.space_group_name_H-M   'P 1'
#
loop_
_entity.id
_entity.type
_entity.pdbx_description
1 polymer ?
#
loop_
_entity_poly.entity_id
_entity_poly.type
_entity_poly.pdbx_seq_one_letter_code
_entity_poly.pdbx_strand_id
1 'polypeptide(L)'
;MSEKSAEVTNKKQVRLVERGSPHSLPLMESGKILPGVRIIIANPETKGPMGESHLGEIWVHSGHNASGYFTVYGDEVLQSDHFSSRLSFGDTQTVWARTGYLGFLRRTELTDASGERHDALYVVGALEEAMELRGMRYHPIDIETSVIRTHKSITEW
;
A
#
# COMPACT_ATOMS: atom_id res chain seq x y z
N MET A 1 8.48 -15.22 -1.06
CA MET A 1 8.12 -13.94 -0.40
C MET A 1 8.86 -13.88 0.93
N SER A 2 9.50 -12.75 1.26
CA SER A 2 10.26 -12.59 2.50
C SER A 2 9.44 -11.73 3.47
N GLU A 3 9.21 -12.23 4.69
CA GLU A 3 8.60 -11.48 5.79
C GLU A 3 9.66 -10.55 6.41
N LYS A 4 9.33 -9.27 6.58
CA LYS A 4 10.18 -8.29 7.26
C LYS A 4 9.41 -7.61 8.39
N SER A 5 10.11 -7.13 9.42
CA SER A 5 9.50 -6.30 10.45
C SER A 5 9.65 -4.82 10.11
N ALA A 6 8.56 -4.05 10.26
CA ALA A 6 8.53 -2.64 9.98
C ALA A 6 7.84 -1.85 11.09
N GLU A 7 8.27 -0.62 11.30
CA GLU A 7 7.62 0.33 12.19
C GLU A 7 7.34 1.63 11.43
N VAL A 8 6.25 2.31 11.81
CA VAL A 8 5.88 3.61 11.25
C VAL A 8 6.28 4.70 12.24
N THR A 9 7.07 5.65 11.76
CA THR A 9 7.46 6.84 12.54
C THR A 9 6.35 7.89 12.56
N ASN A 10 6.45 8.86 13.47
CA ASN A 10 5.50 9.99 13.59
C ASN A 10 5.32 10.81 12.29
N LYS A 11 6.22 10.68 11.30
CA LYS A 11 6.13 11.36 10.00
C LYS A 11 5.54 10.48 8.89
N LYS A 12 4.87 9.38 9.25
CA LYS A 12 4.40 8.34 8.29
C LYS A 12 5.53 7.74 7.45
N GLN A 13 6.77 7.80 7.93
CA GLN A 13 7.91 7.15 7.28
C GLN A 13 8.10 5.76 7.87
N VAL A 14 8.30 4.77 7.01
CA VAL A 14 8.44 3.37 7.38
C VAL A 14 9.91 2.99 7.51
N ARG A 15 10.28 2.40 8.65
CA ARG A 15 11.62 1.85 8.90
C ARG A 15 11.53 0.34 9.04
N LEU A 16 12.34 -0.39 8.26
CA LEU A 16 12.55 -1.81 8.49
C LEU A 16 13.43 -1.98 9.73
N VAL A 17 13.03 -2.88 10.62
CA VAL A 17 13.65 -3.12 11.92
C VAL A 17 13.88 -4.62 12.13
N GLU A 18 14.65 -4.96 13.16
CA GLU A 18 14.89 -6.36 13.52
C GLU A 18 13.58 -7.06 13.87
N ARG A 19 13.51 -8.35 13.54
CA ARG A 19 12.32 -9.16 13.81
C ARG A 19 12.04 -9.20 15.31
N GLY A 20 10.82 -8.83 15.70
CA GLY A 20 10.41 -8.78 17.09
C GLY A 20 10.77 -7.47 17.81
N SER A 21 11.23 -6.44 17.09
CA SER A 21 11.37 -5.09 17.65
C SER A 21 10.06 -4.60 18.25
N PRO A 22 10.07 -3.91 19.41
CA PRO A 22 8.87 -3.32 19.99
C PRO A 22 8.15 -2.43 18.99
N HIS A 23 6.81 -2.53 18.93
CA HIS A 23 5.96 -1.77 18.02
C HIS A 23 6.17 -2.05 16.52
N SER A 24 6.91 -3.11 16.17
CA SER A 24 7.04 -3.55 14.78
C SER A 24 5.93 -4.51 14.36
N LEU A 25 5.58 -4.46 13.08
CA LEU A 25 4.61 -5.35 12.44
C LEU A 25 5.31 -6.19 11.36
N PRO A 26 4.95 -7.47 11.21
CA PRO A 26 5.39 -8.26 10.07
C PRO A 26 4.72 -7.73 8.80
N LEU A 27 5.51 -7.47 7.75
CA LEU A 27 5.03 -7.09 6.44
C LEU A 27 5.58 -8.06 5.39
N MET A 28 4.73 -8.36 4.43
CA MET A 28 5.07 -9.20 3.29
C MET A 28 5.35 -8.33 2.06
N GLU A 29 6.45 -8.64 1.38
CA GLU A 29 6.74 -8.06 0.07
C GLU A 29 5.76 -8.61 -0.99
N SER A 30 5.06 -7.73 -1.71
CA SER A 30 4.12 -8.09 -2.79
C SER A 30 4.82 -8.41 -4.12
N GLY A 31 6.14 -8.23 -4.20
CA GLY A 31 6.98 -8.58 -5.34
C GLY A 31 7.29 -7.41 -6.28
N LYS A 32 7.83 -7.75 -7.46
CA LYS A 32 8.28 -6.80 -8.47
C LYS A 32 7.11 -6.22 -9.27
N ILE A 33 7.19 -4.92 -9.57
CA ILE A 33 6.26 -4.23 -10.47
C ILE A 33 6.43 -4.77 -11.89
N LEU A 34 5.32 -5.18 -12.51
CA LEU A 34 5.33 -5.74 -13.86
C LEU A 34 5.65 -4.68 -14.94
N PRO A 35 6.29 -5.07 -16.06
CA PRO A 35 6.47 -4.17 -17.19
C PRO A 35 5.16 -3.55 -17.65
N GLY A 36 5.17 -2.23 -17.93
CA GLY A 36 3.97 -1.49 -18.35
C GLY A 36 3.03 -1.08 -17.21
N VAL A 37 3.33 -1.46 -15.96
CA VAL A 37 2.64 -0.95 -14.77
C VAL A 37 3.50 0.12 -14.12
N ARG A 38 2.90 1.27 -13.81
CA ARG A 38 3.51 2.31 -12.98
C ARG A 38 2.76 2.38 -11.66
N ILE A 39 3.51 2.54 -10.57
CA ILE A 39 2.96 2.71 -9.23
C ILE A 39 3.50 4.01 -8.66
N ILE A 40 2.65 4.76 -7.97
CA ILE A 40 3.07 5.88 -7.15
C ILE A 40 2.40 5.80 -5.78
N ILE A 41 3.12 6.24 -4.76
CA ILE A 41 2.56 6.41 -3.42
C ILE A 41 2.11 7.86 -3.31
N ALA A 42 0.84 8.10 -3.03
CA ALA A 42 0.25 9.42 -2.98
C ALA A 42 -0.46 9.66 -1.65
N ASN A 43 -0.49 10.91 -1.20
CA ASN A 43 -1.36 11.28 -0.10
C ASN A 43 -2.82 11.31 -0.60
N PRO A 44 -3.73 10.50 -0.02
CA PRO A 44 -5.12 10.40 -0.49
C PRO A 44 -5.92 11.70 -0.37
N GLU A 45 -5.52 12.60 0.55
CA GLU A 45 -6.20 13.88 0.80
C GLU A 45 -5.63 14.98 -0.08
N THR A 46 -4.30 15.14 -0.12
CA THR A 46 -3.67 16.24 -0.84
C THR A 46 -3.39 15.91 -2.31
N LYS A 47 -3.49 14.63 -2.71
CA LYS A 47 -3.12 14.11 -4.04
C LYS A 47 -1.66 14.38 -4.43
N GLY A 48 -0.81 14.64 -3.44
CA GLY A 48 0.62 14.88 -3.64
C GLY A 48 1.40 13.57 -3.67
N PRO A 49 2.37 13.41 -4.59
CA PRO A 49 3.27 12.26 -4.56
C PRO A 49 4.09 12.24 -3.26
N MET A 50 4.34 11.04 -2.75
CA MET A 50 5.14 10.81 -1.55
C MET A 50 6.49 10.18 -1.93
N GLY A 51 7.52 10.49 -1.15
CA GLY A 51 8.86 9.94 -1.36
C GLY A 51 8.96 8.45 -1.01
N GLU A 52 10.10 7.83 -1.32
CA GLU A 52 10.37 6.44 -0.95
C GLU A 52 10.17 6.18 0.56
N SER A 53 9.73 4.97 0.90
CA SER A 53 9.46 4.55 2.29
C SER A 53 8.48 5.45 3.06
N HIS A 54 7.69 6.29 2.39
CA HIS A 54 6.57 6.98 3.01
C HIS A 54 5.30 6.17 2.82
N LEU A 55 4.49 6.13 3.87
CA LEU A 55 3.23 5.43 3.88
C LEU A 55 2.15 6.34 3.27
N GLY A 56 1.54 5.89 2.18
CA GLY A 56 0.49 6.60 1.46
C GLY A 56 -0.41 5.64 0.69
N GLU A 57 -1.38 6.18 -0.01
CA GLU A 57 -2.24 5.39 -0.87
C GLU A 57 -1.47 4.90 -2.10
N ILE A 58 -1.66 3.64 -2.46
CA ILE A 58 -1.08 3.04 -3.65
C ILE A 58 -1.94 3.44 -4.85
N TRP A 59 -1.34 4.14 -5.80
CA TRP A 59 -1.98 4.54 -7.05
C TRP A 59 -1.31 3.81 -8.21
N VAL A 60 -2.11 3.33 -9.16
CA VAL A 60 -1.65 2.47 -10.26
C VAL A 60 -2.00 3.10 -11.61
N HIS A 61 -1.04 3.14 -12.51
CA HIS A 61 -1.27 3.47 -13.92
C HIS A 61 -0.86 2.29 -14.78
N SER A 62 -1.82 1.71 -15.49
CA SER A 62 -1.61 0.57 -16.38
C SER A 62 -2.67 0.54 -17.46
N GLY A 63 -2.35 -0.08 -18.61
CA GLY A 63 -3.34 -0.44 -19.63
C GLY A 63 -4.36 -1.50 -19.15
N HIS A 64 -4.15 -2.09 -17.97
CA HIS A 64 -5.07 -3.05 -17.35
C HIS A 64 -6.08 -2.40 -16.40
N ASN A 65 -6.00 -1.09 -16.16
CA ASN A 65 -6.93 -0.40 -15.28
C ASN A 65 -8.33 -0.37 -15.91
N ALA A 66 -9.36 -0.63 -15.10
CA ALA A 66 -10.74 -0.38 -15.51
C ALA A 66 -10.99 1.12 -15.70
N SER A 67 -12.00 1.46 -16.51
CA SER A 67 -12.40 2.85 -16.78
C SER A 67 -13.50 3.36 -15.85
N GLY A 68 -14.11 2.50 -15.03
CA GLY A 68 -15.26 2.86 -14.20
C GLY A 68 -15.91 1.64 -13.54
N TYR A 69 -16.88 1.91 -12.67
CA TYR A 69 -17.78 0.89 -12.15
C TYR A 69 -19.01 0.77 -13.06
N PHE A 70 -19.54 -0.44 -13.18
CA PHE A 70 -20.85 -0.61 -13.80
C PHE A 70 -21.94 -0.02 -12.89
N THR A 71 -22.78 0.88 -13.42
CA THR A 71 -23.92 1.46 -12.70
C THR A 71 -25.20 1.32 -13.51
N VAL A 72 -26.30 0.99 -12.83
CA VAL A 72 -27.64 0.90 -13.43
C VAL A 72 -28.34 2.26 -13.44
N TYR A 73 -27.94 3.17 -12.54
CA TYR A 73 -28.64 4.44 -12.28
C TYR A 73 -27.84 5.70 -12.62
N GLY A 74 -26.70 5.57 -13.32
CA GLY A 74 -26.00 6.71 -13.91
C GLY A 74 -25.31 7.65 -12.91
N ASP A 75 -25.03 7.20 -11.68
CA ASP A 75 -24.28 8.00 -10.72
C ASP A 75 -22.77 7.93 -11.07
N GLU A 76 -22.36 8.82 -11.97
CA GLU A 76 -21.00 8.91 -12.53
C GLU A 76 -20.02 9.64 -11.60
N VAL A 77 -20.52 10.46 -10.67
CA VAL A 77 -19.69 11.39 -9.88
C VAL A 77 -18.77 10.67 -8.88
N LEU A 78 -19.21 9.55 -8.30
CA LEU A 78 -18.36 8.71 -7.45
C LEU A 78 -17.30 7.93 -8.26
N GLN A 79 -17.49 7.75 -9.57
CA GLN A 79 -16.62 6.92 -10.40
C GLN A 79 -15.35 7.64 -10.84
N SER A 80 -15.43 8.97 -11.01
CA SER A 80 -14.34 9.73 -11.64
C SER A 80 -13.05 9.66 -10.81
N ASP A 81 -13.13 9.73 -9.47
CA ASP A 81 -11.90 9.83 -8.68
C ASP A 81 -11.14 8.51 -8.53
N HIS A 82 -11.84 7.36 -8.58
CA HIS A 82 -11.20 6.05 -8.44
C HIS A 82 -10.37 5.65 -9.65
N PHE A 83 -10.79 6.01 -10.86
CA PHE A 83 -10.12 5.57 -12.09
C PHE A 83 -9.45 6.70 -12.88
N SER A 84 -9.80 7.96 -12.60
CA SER A 84 -9.30 9.12 -13.35
C SER A 84 -8.52 10.14 -12.50
N SER A 85 -7.95 9.71 -11.38
CA SER A 85 -7.21 10.59 -10.46
C SER A 85 -5.91 11.13 -11.06
N ARG A 86 -5.51 12.33 -10.61
CA ARG A 86 -4.30 13.03 -11.02
C ARG A 86 -3.57 13.58 -9.82
N LEU A 87 -2.24 13.62 -9.91
CA LEU A 87 -1.42 14.23 -8.87
C LEU A 87 -1.63 15.75 -8.85
N SER A 88 -1.54 16.35 -7.67
CA SER A 88 -1.64 17.80 -7.47
C SER A 88 -0.40 18.56 -7.97
N PHE A 89 0.77 17.90 -8.02
CA PHE A 89 2.04 18.42 -8.54
C PHE A 89 2.93 17.27 -9.04
N GLY A 90 4.02 17.60 -9.76
CA GLY A 90 4.86 16.60 -10.42
C GLY A 90 4.26 16.19 -11.77
N ASP A 91 4.03 14.89 -11.99
CA ASP A 91 3.34 14.40 -13.19
C ASP A 91 1.82 14.50 -13.03
N THR A 92 1.28 15.67 -13.37
CA THR A 92 -0.17 15.96 -13.31
C THR A 92 -0.93 15.47 -14.55
N GLN A 93 -0.22 14.98 -15.57
CA GLN A 93 -0.79 14.54 -16.85
C GLN A 93 -1.11 13.06 -16.88
N THR A 94 -0.41 12.24 -16.11
CA THR A 94 -0.75 10.82 -15.95
C THR A 94 -2.05 10.67 -15.15
N VAL A 95 -2.93 9.79 -15.65
CA VAL A 95 -4.14 9.35 -14.97
C VAL A 95 -3.83 8.10 -14.15
N TRP A 96 -4.30 8.08 -12.90
CA TRP A 96 -4.05 7.02 -11.94
C TRP A 96 -5.36 6.42 -11.43
N ALA A 97 -5.35 5.11 -11.23
CA ALA A 97 -6.38 4.41 -10.47
C ALA A 97 -5.99 4.37 -8.98
N ARG A 98 -6.92 4.80 -8.13
CA ARG A 98 -6.83 4.77 -6.66
C ARG A 98 -7.24 3.40 -6.15
N THR A 99 -6.32 2.70 -5.50
CA THR A 99 -6.59 1.33 -5.04
C THR A 99 -7.36 1.30 -3.71
N GLY A 100 -7.36 2.40 -2.94
CA GLY A 100 -7.86 2.39 -1.57
C GLY A 100 -6.95 1.66 -0.56
N TYR A 101 -5.81 1.12 -1.01
CA TYR A 101 -4.85 0.44 -0.14
C TYR A 101 -3.69 1.35 0.25
N LEU A 102 -3.27 1.25 1.50
CA LEU A 102 -2.11 1.91 2.06
C LEU A 102 -0.86 1.06 1.85
N GLY A 103 0.24 1.69 1.45
CA GLY A 103 1.52 1.02 1.28
C GLY A 103 2.67 1.96 1.00
N PHE A 104 3.81 1.37 0.67
CA PHE A 104 5.02 2.11 0.31
C PHE A 104 5.89 1.31 -0.67
N LEU A 105 6.72 2.03 -1.41
CA LEU A 105 7.77 1.44 -2.25
C LEU A 105 9.10 1.49 -1.51
N ARG A 106 9.87 0.41 -1.66
CA ARG A 106 11.24 0.33 -1.16
C ARG A 106 12.08 -0.60 -2.01
N ARG A 107 13.34 -0.22 -2.23
CA ARG A 107 14.32 -1.07 -2.90
C ARG A 107 14.59 -2.33 -2.08
N THR A 108 14.31 -3.49 -2.67
CA THR A 108 14.54 -4.78 -1.99
C THR A 108 16.00 -5.21 -2.13
N GLU A 109 16.42 -6.14 -1.25
CA GLU A 109 17.70 -6.84 -1.36
C GLU A 109 17.60 -8.06 -2.28
N LEU A 110 16.37 -8.51 -2.56
CA LEU A 110 16.11 -9.56 -3.53
C LEU A 110 16.41 -9.03 -4.93
N THR A 111 17.01 -9.90 -5.74
CA THR A 111 17.29 -9.62 -7.15
C THR A 111 16.20 -10.20 -8.02
N ASP A 112 15.88 -9.52 -9.12
CA ASP A 112 14.99 -10.09 -10.12
C ASP A 112 15.67 -11.21 -10.93
N ALA A 113 14.97 -11.73 -11.93
CA ALA A 113 15.49 -12.77 -12.81
C ALA A 113 16.75 -12.35 -13.60
N SER A 114 17.04 -11.04 -13.71
CA SER A 114 18.26 -10.51 -14.32
C SER A 114 19.40 -10.30 -13.32
N GLY A 115 19.18 -10.55 -12.02
CA GLY A 115 20.20 -10.33 -10.98
C GLY A 115 20.24 -8.90 -10.45
N GLU A 116 19.32 -8.04 -10.86
CA GLU A 116 19.30 -6.62 -10.48
C GLU A 116 18.34 -6.37 -9.31
N ARG A 117 18.73 -5.47 -8.40
CA ARG A 117 17.86 -5.04 -7.30
C ARG A 117 16.73 -4.19 -7.86
N HIS A 118 15.50 -4.53 -7.51
CA HIS A 118 14.30 -3.81 -7.93
C HIS A 118 13.59 -3.14 -6.75
N ASP A 119 12.68 -2.23 -7.06
CA ASP A 119 11.72 -1.74 -6.08
C ASP A 119 10.63 -2.77 -5.87
N ALA A 120 10.21 -2.91 -4.62
CA ALA A 120 9.12 -3.78 -4.24
C ALA A 120 8.02 -2.97 -3.54
N LEU A 121 6.78 -3.40 -3.78
CA LEU A 121 5.62 -2.86 -3.11
C LEU A 121 5.38 -3.60 -1.80
N TYR A 122 5.11 -2.83 -0.75
CA TYR A 122 4.67 -3.34 0.55
C TYR A 122 3.27 -2.80 0.80
N VAL A 123 2.29 -3.70 0.82
CA VAL A 123 0.89 -3.38 1.15
C VAL A 123 0.71 -3.55 2.66
N VAL A 124 0.12 -2.54 3.30
CA VAL A 124 -0.15 -2.55 4.74
C VAL A 124 -1.61 -2.91 5.02
N GLY A 125 -2.55 -2.35 4.27
CA GLY A 125 -3.97 -2.66 4.43
C GLY A 125 -4.87 -1.61 3.78
N ALA A 126 -6.19 -1.82 3.81
CA ALA A 126 -7.14 -0.88 3.27
C ALA A 126 -7.17 0.43 4.11
N LEU A 127 -7.35 1.57 3.43
CA LEU A 127 -7.49 2.88 4.05
C LEU A 127 -8.74 2.98 4.93
N GLU A 128 -9.85 2.43 4.44
CA GLU A 128 -11.17 2.55 5.07
C GLU A 128 -11.38 1.58 6.23
N GLU A 129 -10.61 0.50 6.29
CA GLU A 129 -10.71 -0.51 7.36
C GLU A 129 -9.85 -0.18 8.58
N ALA A 130 -8.91 0.76 8.44
CA ALA A 130 -7.96 1.07 9.49
C ALA A 130 -8.65 1.78 10.67
N MET A 131 -8.53 1.20 11.86
CA MET A 131 -9.07 1.76 13.09
C MET A 131 -8.04 2.66 13.77
N GLU A 132 -8.49 3.73 14.42
CA GLU A 132 -7.61 4.58 15.25
C GLU A 132 -7.99 4.46 16.73
N LEU A 133 -7.01 4.14 17.56
CA LEU A 133 -7.17 4.04 19.01
C LEU A 133 -5.95 4.67 19.69
N ARG A 134 -6.18 5.68 20.55
CA ARG A 134 -5.12 6.40 21.28
C ARG A 134 -4.04 7.01 20.36
N GLY A 135 -4.43 7.50 19.19
CA GLY A 135 -3.52 8.10 18.21
C GLY A 135 -2.67 7.08 17.42
N MET A 136 -2.95 5.79 17.59
CA MET A 136 -2.31 4.71 16.83
C MET A 136 -3.31 4.13 15.83
N ARG A 137 -2.83 3.87 14.61
CA ARG A 137 -3.63 3.23 13.55
C ARG A 137 -3.38 1.72 13.56
N TYR A 138 -4.47 0.95 13.51
CA TYR A 138 -4.49 -0.51 13.52
C TYR A 138 -5.23 -1.02 12.30
N HIS A 139 -4.58 -1.86 11.49
CA HIS A 139 -5.27 -2.59 10.42
C HIS A 139 -5.81 -3.91 10.96
N PRO A 140 -7.03 -4.34 10.58
CA PRO A 140 -7.62 -5.59 11.07
C PRO A 140 -6.70 -6.81 10.89
N ILE A 141 -6.03 -6.91 9.73
CA ILE A 141 -5.09 -8.00 9.42
C ILE A 141 -3.93 -8.11 10.43
N ASP A 142 -3.45 -6.98 10.96
CA ASP A 142 -2.36 -6.97 11.95
C ASP A 142 -2.85 -7.53 13.30
N ILE A 143 -4.09 -7.25 13.67
CA ILE A 143 -4.74 -7.77 14.88
C ILE A 143 -4.96 -9.27 14.72
N GLU A 144 -5.54 -9.70 13.60
CA GLU A 144 -5.78 -11.11 13.29
C GLU A 144 -4.47 -11.91 13.33
N THR A 145 -3.43 -11.42 12.63
CA THR A 145 -2.10 -12.04 12.61
C THR A 145 -1.51 -12.14 14.03
N SER A 146 -1.69 -11.10 14.85
CA SER A 146 -1.22 -11.11 16.23
C SER A 146 -1.95 -12.16 17.06
N VAL A 147 -3.27 -12.27 16.91
CA VAL A 147 -4.12 -13.25 17.62
C VAL A 147 -3.79 -14.69 17.21
N ILE A 148 -3.65 -14.96 15.92
CA ILE A 148 -3.27 -16.28 15.38
C ILE A 148 -1.92 -16.75 15.97
N ARG A 149 -0.98 -15.83 16.19
CA ARG A 149 0.33 -16.14 16.77
C ARG A 149 0.30 -16.44 18.27
N THR A 150 -0.80 -16.16 18.97
CA THR A 150 -0.88 -16.38 20.42
C THR A 150 -1.00 -17.86 20.80
N HIS A 151 -1.64 -18.68 19.96
CA HIS A 151 -1.85 -20.09 20.26
C HIS A 151 -2.11 -20.91 18.99
N LYS A 152 -1.51 -22.12 18.90
CA LYS A 152 -1.58 -23.00 17.72
C LYS A 152 -2.99 -23.49 17.36
N SER A 153 -3.95 -23.37 18.28
CA SER A 153 -5.34 -23.78 18.05
C SER A 153 -6.17 -22.68 17.39
N ILE A 154 -5.61 -21.49 17.17
CA ILE A 154 -6.26 -20.39 16.46
C ILE A 154 -5.69 -20.40 15.05
N THR A 155 -6.51 -20.81 14.08
CA THR A 155 -6.13 -20.89 12.67
C THR A 155 -7.09 -20.06 11.82
N GLU A 156 -6.62 -19.63 10.65
CA GLU A 156 -7.48 -19.06 9.61
C GLU A 156 -8.42 -20.15 9.05
N TRP A 157 -9.62 -19.76 8.64
CA TRP A 157 -10.65 -20.65 8.09
C TRP A 157 -10.46 -20.94 6.61
#